data_AF-S6BLY1-F1
#
_entry.id   AF-S6BLY1-F1
#
_cell.length_a   1.000
_cell.length_b   1.000
_cell.length_c   1.000
_cell.angle_alpha   90.00
_cell.angle_beta   90.00
_cell.angle_gamma   90.00
#
_symmetry.space_group_name_H-M   'P 1'
#
loop_
_entity.id
_entity.type
_entity.pdbx_description
1 polymer ?
#
loop_
_entity_poly.entity_id
_entity_poly.type
_entity_poly.pdbx_seq_one_letter_code
_entity_poly.pdbx_strand_id
1 'polypeptide(L)' 'MQILLNGQPERLVDDLTLAQLVEQLGLIGKRIAIEVNDELVPRSEHGTHRLCDGDRVEIVQAIGGG' A
#
# COMPACT_ATOMS: atom_id res chain seq x y z
N MET A 1 12.09 7.76 1.44
CA MET A 1 10.93 8.52 1.97
C MET A 1 10.43 7.93 3.28
N GLN A 2 9.74 8.73 4.08
CA GLN A 2 9.04 8.31 5.30
C GLN A 2 7.53 8.37 5.06
N ILE A 3 6.84 7.27 5.34
CA ILE A 3 5.39 7.17 5.22
C ILE A 3 4.78 6.72 6.55
N LEU A 4 3.46 6.78 6.65
CA LEU A 4 2.71 6.12 7.71
C LEU A 4 2.04 4.88 7.13
N LEU A 5 2.47 3.69 7.53
CA LEU A 5 1.91 2.41 7.09
C LEU A 5 1.08 1.80 8.22
N ASN A 6 -0.23 1.65 8.03
CA ASN A 6 -1.16 1.14 9.05
C ASN A 6 -1.01 1.86 10.40
N GLY A 7 -0.92 3.19 10.36
CA GLY A 7 -0.67 4.02 11.54
C GLY A 7 0.75 3.94 12.14
N GLN A 8 1.69 3.20 11.55
CA GLN A 8 3.08 3.10 12.03
C GLN A 8 4.07 3.79 11.08
N PRO A 9 5.02 4.59 11.58
CA PRO A 9 6.03 5.21 10.72
C PRO A 9 6.92 4.14 10.06
N GLU A 10 7.05 4.18 8.75
CA GLU A 10 7.86 3.25 7.96
C GLU A 10 8.80 4.03 7.04
N ARG A 11 10.04 3.54 6.89
CA ARG A 11 11.03 4.14 6.00
C ARG A 11 11.21 3.28 4.76
N LEU A 12 10.90 3.87 3.61
CA LEU A 12 10.97 3.22 2.31
C LEU A 12 12.05 3.84 1.42
N VAL A 13 12.50 3.08 0.42
CA VAL A 13 13.30 3.62 -0.69
C VAL A 13 12.42 4.57 -1.51
N ASP A 14 13.01 5.60 -2.10
CA ASP A 14 12.28 6.51 -2.98
C ASP A 14 11.80 5.80 -4.26
N ASP A 15 10.81 6.37 -4.95
CA ASP A 15 10.26 5.88 -6.22
C ASP A 15 9.65 4.47 -6.21
N LEU A 16 9.26 3.96 -5.04
CA LEU A 16 8.53 2.71 -4.89
C LEU A 16 7.07 2.82 -5.35
N THR A 17 6.56 1.77 -5.99
CA THR A 17 5.12 1.61 -6.26
C THR A 17 4.41 0.84 -5.15
N LEU A 18 3.08 0.95 -5.10
CA LEU A 18 2.28 0.15 -4.17
C LEU A 18 2.51 -1.37 -4.35
N ALA A 19 2.63 -1.84 -5.59
CA ALA A 19 2.89 -3.25 -5.87
C ALA A 19 4.23 -3.72 -5.27
N GLN A 20 5.27 -2.90 -5.33
CA GLN A 20 6.58 -3.20 -4.76
C GLN A 20 6.53 -3.18 -3.22
N LEU A 21 5.76 -2.26 -2.62
CA LEU A 21 5.52 -2.28 -1.17
C LEU A 21 4.80 -3.58 -0.75
N VAL A 22 3.76 -3.99 -1.48
CA VAL A 22 3.04 -5.26 -1.24
C VAL A 22 3.97 -6.47 -1.34
N GLU A 23 4.91 -6.47 -2.28
CA GLU A 23 5.95 -7.47 -2.42
C GLU A 23 6.88 -7.50 -1.20
N GLN A 24 7.41 -6.35 -0.78
CA GLN A 24 8.30 -6.23 0.39
C GLN A 24 7.63 -6.71 1.68
N LEU A 25 6.32 -6.46 1.82
CA LEU A 25 5.54 -6.89 2.98
C LEU A 25 5.12 -8.37 2.92
N GLY A 26 5.45 -9.11 1.84
CA GLY A 26 5.07 -10.51 1.68
C GLY A 26 3.54 -10.70 1.55
N LEU A 27 2.86 -9.72 0.96
CA LEU A 27 1.40 -9.71 0.80
C LEU A 27 0.95 -10.06 -0.62
N ILE A 28 1.88 -10.44 -1.51
CA ILE A 28 1.55 -10.91 -2.86
C ILE A 28 0.52 -12.04 -2.80
N GLY A 29 -0.47 -11.95 -3.69
CA GLY A 29 -1.54 -12.96 -3.81
C GLY A 29 -2.59 -12.89 -2.71
N LYS A 30 -2.39 -12.08 -1.66
CA LYS A 30 -3.42 -11.89 -0.63
C LYS A 30 -4.56 -11.02 -1.15
N ARG A 31 -5.74 -11.23 -0.59
CA ARG A 31 -6.92 -10.42 -0.83
C ARG A 31 -6.85 -9.20 0.08
N ILE A 32 -6.27 -8.12 -0.43
CA ILE A 32 -6.07 -6.86 0.28
C ILE A 32 -6.75 -5.71 -0.45
N ALA A 33 -7.20 -4.71 0.32
CA ALA A 33 -7.53 -3.38 -0.15
C ALA A 33 -6.48 -2.40 0.38
N ILE A 34 -6.13 -1.40 -0.43
CA ILE A 34 -5.10 -0.42 -0.10
C ILE A 34 -5.70 0.97 -0.28
N GLU A 35 -5.56 1.80 0.74
CA GLU A 35 -5.87 3.23 0.69
C GLU A 35 -4.57 4.02 0.77
N VAL A 36 -4.47 5.11 0.01
CA VAL A 36 -3.40 6.10 0.08
C VAL A 36 -4.05 7.45 0.34
N ASN A 37 -3.71 8.08 1.45
CA ASN A 37 -4.26 9.38 1.87
C ASN A 37 -5.81 9.41 1.87
N ASP A 38 -6.41 8.40 2.50
CA ASP A 38 -7.87 8.19 2.61
C ASP A 38 -8.58 7.92 1.25
N GLU A 39 -7.82 7.65 0.19
CA GLU A 39 -8.35 7.29 -1.14
C GLU A 39 -8.03 5.83 -1.48
N LEU A 40 -9.07 5.05 -1.81
CA LEU A 40 -8.93 3.65 -2.20
C LEU A 40 -8.22 3.55 -3.56
N VAL A 41 -7.08 2.85 -3.61
CA VAL A 41 -6.34 2.63 -4.85
C VAL A 41 -6.72 1.29 -5.48
N PRO A 42 -7.31 1.28 -6.69
CA PRO A 42 -7.67 0.05 -7.39
C PRO A 42 -6.47 -0.87 -7.60
N ARG A 43 -6.69 -2.19 -7.51
CA ARG A 43 -5.63 -3.20 -7.69
C ARG A 43 -4.91 -3.10 -9.03
N SER A 44 -5.61 -2.68 -10.09
CA SER A 44 -5.03 -2.44 -11.41
C SER A 44 -3.99 -1.32 -11.43
N GLU A 45 -4.09 -0.38 -10.49
CA GLU A 45 -3.21 0.79 -10.41
C GLU A 45 -2.02 0.57 -9.48
N HIS A 46 -2.01 -0.50 -8.66
CA HIS A 46 -0.92 -0.77 -7.71
C HIS A 46 0.47 -0.81 -8.37
N GLY A 47 0.55 -1.28 -9.62
CA GLY A 47 1.80 -1.34 -10.37
C GLY A 47 2.33 0.01 -10.86
N THR A 48 1.47 1.03 -10.96
CA THR A 48 1.80 2.35 -11.51
C THR A 48 1.71 3.47 -10.48
N HIS A 49 0.95 3.27 -9.40
CA HIS A 49 0.79 4.23 -8.32
C HIS A 49 2.09 4.30 -7.51
N ARG A 50 2.78 5.43 -7.62
CA ARG A 50 4.04 5.72 -6.90
C ARG A 50 3.73 6.31 -5.54
N LEU A 51 4.42 5.83 -4.52
CA LEU A 51 4.38 6.39 -3.19
C LEU A 51 5.24 7.65 -3.11
N CYS A 52 4.78 8.61 -2.33
CA CYS A 52 5.45 9.87 -2.05
C CYS A 52 5.81 9.98 -0.57
N ASP A 53 6.77 10.86 -0.27
CA ASP A 53 7.12 11.19 1.11
C ASP A 53 5.93 11.81 1.85
N GLY A 54 5.68 11.31 3.06
CA GLY A 54 4.56 11.72 3.91
C GLY A 54 3.25 10.99 3.66
N ASP A 55 3.17 10.09 2.67
CA ASP A 55 1.94 9.36 2.38
C ASP A 55 1.45 8.54 3.58
N ARG A 56 0.12 8.45 3.71
CA ARG A 56 -0.57 7.56 4.64
C ARG A 56 -1.11 6.37 3.87
N VAL A 57 -0.59 5.19 4.15
CA VAL A 57 -0.95 3.94 3.47
C VAL A 57 -1.64 3.02 4.46
N GLU A 58 -2.89 2.68 4.20
CA GLU A 58 -3.65 1.72 4.98
C GLU A 58 -3.89 0.46 4.14
N ILE A 59 -3.53 -0.70 4.68
CA ILE A 59 -3.65 -2.01 4.03
C ILE A 59 -4.50 -2.91 4.91
N VAL A 60 -5.70 -3.24 4.42
CA VAL A 60 -6.62 -4.14 5.12
C VAL A 60 -6.81 -5.43 4.35
N GLN A 61 -6.90 -6.55 5.06
CA GLN A 61 -7.31 -7.81 4.44
C GLN A 61 -8.81 -7.78 4.20
N ALA A 62 -9.20 -8.04 2.95
CA ALA A 62 -10.60 -8.21 2.61
C ALA A 62 -11.09 -9.56 3.15
N ILE A 63 -11.83 -9.51 4.24
CA ILE A 63 -12.69 -10.59 4.74
C ILE A 63 -13.85 -10.75 3.77
N GLY A 64 -13.67 -11.57 2.74
CA GLY A 64 -14.75 -11.91 1.81
C GLY A 64 -15.80 -12.76 2.51
N GLY A 65 -17.02 -12.22 2.66
CA GLY A 65 -18.24 -13.02 2.69
C GLY A 65 -18.54 -13.54 1.27
N GLY A 66 -18.94 -14.81 1.17
CA GLY A 66 -19.55 -15.36 -0.04
C GLY A 66 -20.97 -14.86 -0.23
#